data_AF-A0A6A6T9K8-F1
#
_entry.id   AF-A0A6A6T9K8-F1
#
_cell.length_a   1.000
_cell.length_b   1.000
_cell.length_c   1.000
_cell.angle_alpha   90.00
_cell.angle_beta   90.00
_cell.angle_gamma   90.00
#
_symmetry.space_group_name_H-M   'P 1'
#
loop_
_entity.id
_entity.type
_entity.pdbx_description
1 polymer ?
#
loop_
_entity_poly.entity_id
_entity_poly.type
_entity_poly.pdbx_seq_one_letter_code
_entity_poly.pdbx_strand_id
1 'polypeptide(L)'
;MLLLDLAPEIFELIVRTFVEQATLPDIFHARGVCRTFARYIDHELLEELPIAQFVEKSNSGQEEWGWAPFNFFRERIHIFLAKRVRYPGVDGNTPNLVGFLIKIVETLLLEAPSSSCIDDLREQYVHDIVRAVVAMRGNTVHRLLIPHIPSDYESRTLEKYITQQDPDVADMIAAAAAVGNINAVEKRIRFCSKTLSNKLLFVHPIGAALVTGQLKVFKFLSEKIRKDGVGVTTSPWIVVTSCEAS
;
A
#
# COMPACT_ATOMS: atom_id res chain seq x y z
N MET A 1 -5.85 -30.25 -28.52
CA MET A 1 -6.14 -28.93 -27.93
C MET A 1 -5.06 -28.63 -26.92
N LEU A 2 -4.36 -27.52 -27.09
CA LEU A 2 -3.44 -27.02 -26.06
C LEU A 2 -4.27 -26.30 -24.99
N LEU A 3 -3.83 -26.32 -23.74
CA LEU A 3 -4.52 -25.67 -22.61
C LEU A 3 -4.74 -24.17 -22.84
N LEU A 4 -3.87 -23.54 -23.64
CA LEU A 4 -3.94 -22.12 -23.99
C LEU A 4 -4.89 -21.80 -25.16
N ASP A 5 -5.45 -22.82 -25.83
CA ASP A 5 -6.45 -22.63 -26.88
C ASP A 5 -7.88 -22.49 -26.30
N LEU A 6 -8.02 -22.65 -24.98
CA LEU A 6 -9.29 -22.47 -24.28
C LEU A 6 -9.67 -21.00 -24.22
N ALA A 7 -10.98 -20.74 -24.13
CA ALA A 7 -11.48 -19.40 -23.83
C ALA A 7 -10.90 -18.92 -22.48
N PRO A 8 -10.52 -17.63 -22.35
CA PRO A 8 -9.87 -17.10 -21.14
C PRO A 8 -10.62 -17.39 -19.84
N GLU A 9 -11.95 -17.38 -19.89
CA GLU A 9 -12.84 -17.63 -18.76
C GLU A 9 -12.74 -19.08 -18.27
N ILE A 10 -12.62 -20.03 -19.21
CA ILE A 10 -12.44 -21.45 -18.88
C ILE A 10 -11.05 -21.68 -18.30
N PHE A 11 -10.04 -21.02 -18.85
CA PHE A 11 -8.67 -21.10 -18.34
C PHE A 11 -8.55 -20.52 -16.92
N GLU A 12 -9.17 -19.37 -16.67
CA GLU A 12 -9.26 -18.77 -15.33
C GLU A 12 -9.92 -19.71 -14.33
N LEU A 13 -11.06 -20.32 -14.70
CA LEU A 13 -11.76 -21.28 -13.86
C LEU A 13 -10.87 -22.49 -13.51
N ILE A 14 -10.13 -23.02 -14.49
CA ILE A 14 -9.18 -24.12 -14.26
C ILE A 14 -8.10 -23.70 -13.26
N VAL A 15 -7.53 -22.51 -13.41
CA VAL A 15 -6.48 -22.00 -12.50
C VAL A 15 -7.05 -21.79 -11.09
N ARG A 16 -8.24 -21.22 -10.96
CA ARG A 16 -8.92 -21.05 -9.68
C ARG A 16 -9.13 -22.38 -8.98
N THR A 17 -9.75 -23.35 -9.66
CA THR A 17 -9.96 -24.70 -9.11
C THR A 17 -8.64 -25.38 -8.74
N PHE A 18 -7.57 -25.17 -9.51
CA PHE A 18 -6.25 -25.65 -9.17
C PHE A 18 -5.71 -24.99 -7.89
N VAL A 19 -5.77 -23.66 -7.77
CA VAL A 19 -5.31 -22.91 -6.58
C VAL A 19 -6.10 -23.28 -5.32
N GLU A 20 -7.39 -23.57 -5.44
CA GLU A 20 -8.24 -24.01 -4.32
C GLU A 20 -7.86 -25.41 -3.80
N GLN A 21 -7.39 -26.30 -4.68
CA GLN A 21 -7.12 -27.70 -4.36
C GLN A 21 -5.64 -27.98 -4.08
N ALA A 22 -4.75 -27.23 -4.70
CA ALA A 22 -3.32 -27.44 -4.65
C ALA A 22 -2.69 -26.85 -3.38
N THR A 23 -1.56 -27.42 -2.97
CA THR A 23 -0.78 -26.82 -1.88
C THR A 23 -0.02 -25.60 -2.38
N LEU A 24 0.29 -24.65 -1.51
CA LEU A 24 1.09 -23.46 -1.86
C LEU A 24 2.42 -23.82 -2.57
N PRO A 25 3.17 -24.85 -2.13
CA PRO A 25 4.23 -25.50 -2.91
C PRO A 25 3.90 -25.74 -4.39
N ASP A 26 2.86 -26.54 -4.67
CA ASP A 26 2.48 -26.94 -6.02
C ASP A 26 2.08 -25.74 -6.86
N ILE A 27 1.38 -24.77 -6.26
CA ILE A 27 0.99 -23.52 -6.90
C ILE A 27 2.24 -22.76 -7.36
N PHE A 28 3.24 -22.62 -6.49
CA PHE A 28 4.48 -21.90 -6.83
C PHE A 28 5.32 -22.62 -7.89
N HIS A 29 5.37 -23.95 -7.88
CA HIS A 29 5.98 -24.71 -8.98
C HIS A 29 5.25 -24.48 -10.30
N ALA A 30 3.92 -24.48 -10.27
CA ALA A 30 3.12 -24.31 -11.48
C ALA A 30 3.27 -22.92 -12.12
N ARG A 31 3.62 -21.88 -11.33
CA ARG A 31 4.01 -20.56 -11.86
C ARG A 31 5.21 -20.63 -12.82
N GLY A 32 6.06 -21.64 -12.70
CA GLY A 32 7.21 -21.85 -13.60
C GLY A 32 6.85 -22.37 -14.98
N VAL A 33 5.63 -22.88 -15.19
CA VAL A 33 5.23 -23.55 -16.44
C VAL A 33 5.20 -22.58 -17.62
N CYS A 34 4.48 -21.46 -17.50
CA CYS A 34 4.49 -20.40 -18.52
C CYS A 34 4.03 -19.05 -17.94
N ARG A 35 4.34 -17.95 -18.65
CA ARG A 35 4.01 -16.59 -18.19
C ARG A 35 2.51 -16.35 -18.03
N THR A 36 1.69 -16.93 -18.91
CA THR A 36 0.22 -16.79 -18.84
C THR A 36 -0.29 -17.46 -17.57
N PHE A 37 0.07 -18.72 -17.33
CA PHE A 37 -0.32 -19.46 -16.13
C PHE A 37 0.15 -18.76 -14.85
N ALA A 38 1.38 -18.25 -14.85
CA ALA A 38 1.91 -17.46 -13.74
C ALA A 38 1.08 -16.20 -13.44
N ARG A 39 0.59 -15.50 -14.47
CA ARG A 39 -0.26 -14.30 -14.28
C ARG A 39 -1.60 -14.64 -13.63
N TYR A 40 -2.25 -15.72 -14.05
CA TYR A 40 -3.51 -16.17 -13.45
C TYR A 40 -3.29 -16.68 -12.02
N ILE A 41 -2.21 -17.42 -11.76
CA ILE A 41 -1.87 -17.81 -10.38
C ILE A 41 -1.59 -16.57 -9.52
N ASP A 42 -0.76 -15.63 -10.00
CA ASP A 42 -0.46 -14.41 -9.27
C ASP A 42 -1.76 -13.62 -8.96
N HIS A 43 -2.73 -13.66 -9.88
CA HIS A 43 -4.05 -13.06 -9.70
C HIS A 43 -4.81 -13.70 -8.54
N GLU A 44 -5.00 -15.03 -8.57
CA GLU A 44 -5.73 -15.77 -7.54
C GLU A 44 -5.03 -15.70 -6.17
N LEU A 45 -3.69 -15.79 -6.15
CA LEU A 45 -2.88 -15.68 -4.93
C LEU A 45 -3.07 -14.32 -4.23
N LEU A 46 -3.19 -13.23 -4.98
CA LEU A 46 -3.30 -11.90 -4.38
C LEU A 46 -4.74 -11.49 -4.08
N GLU A 47 -5.73 -12.12 -4.72
CA GLU A 47 -7.14 -11.78 -4.56
C GLU A 47 -7.81 -12.66 -3.52
N GLU A 48 -7.70 -13.97 -3.68
CA GLU A 48 -8.50 -14.96 -2.96
C GLU A 48 -7.78 -15.52 -1.73
N LEU A 49 -6.45 -15.62 -1.75
CA LEU A 49 -5.73 -16.22 -0.63
C LEU A 49 -5.69 -15.29 0.59
N PRO A 50 -6.10 -15.78 1.78
CA PRO A 50 -5.95 -15.04 3.02
C PRO A 50 -4.48 -14.75 3.31
N ILE A 51 -4.20 -13.57 3.89
CA ILE A 51 -2.81 -13.17 4.16
C ILE A 51 -2.06 -14.14 5.07
N ALA A 52 -2.77 -14.85 5.95
CA ALA A 52 -2.20 -15.86 6.84
C ALA A 52 -1.37 -16.93 6.09
N GLN A 53 -1.67 -17.19 4.81
CA GLN A 53 -0.94 -18.14 3.97
C GLN A 53 0.43 -17.62 3.51
N PHE A 54 0.67 -16.30 3.56
CA PHE A 54 1.95 -15.67 3.18
C PHE A 54 2.85 -15.39 4.39
N VAL A 55 2.39 -15.66 5.61
CA VAL A 55 3.15 -15.39 6.84
C VAL A 55 4.23 -16.45 7.02
N GLU A 56 5.45 -16.00 7.35
CA GLU A 56 6.57 -16.87 7.71
C GLU A 56 6.18 -17.73 8.93
N LYS A 57 6.03 -19.04 8.75
CA LYS A 57 5.90 -19.98 9.88
C LYS A 57 7.28 -20.17 10.51
N SER A 58 7.64 -19.31 11.46
CA SER A 58 9.02 -19.25 11.96
C SER A 58 9.51 -20.47 12.76
N ASN A 59 8.72 -21.53 13.00
CA ASN A 59 8.98 -22.44 14.12
C ASN A 59 9.06 -23.95 13.84
N SER A 60 9.19 -24.40 12.60
CA SER A 60 9.51 -25.82 12.36
C SER A 60 10.43 -25.95 11.16
N GLY A 61 11.70 -26.29 11.41
CA GLY A 61 12.78 -26.35 10.41
C GLY A 61 12.61 -27.43 9.33
N GLN A 62 11.49 -27.42 8.61
CA GLN A 62 11.12 -28.44 7.62
C GLN A 62 10.30 -27.93 6.44
N GLU A 63 10.06 -26.63 6.24
CA GLU A 63 9.45 -26.18 4.98
C GLU A 63 10.55 -25.93 3.93
N GLU A 64 10.70 -26.88 2.99
CA GLU A 64 11.66 -26.92 1.86
C GLU A 64 11.64 -25.68 0.94
N TRP A 65 10.71 -24.75 1.16
CA TRP A 65 10.36 -23.64 0.26
C TRP A 65 10.91 -22.29 0.72
N GLY A 66 11.45 -22.23 1.94
CA GLY A 66 12.12 -21.05 2.49
C GLY A 66 11.29 -19.76 2.39
N TRP A 67 11.95 -18.68 1.96
CA TRP A 67 11.39 -17.33 1.90
C TRP A 67 10.52 -17.05 0.66
N ALA A 68 10.18 -18.04 -0.17
CA ALA A 68 9.58 -17.78 -1.49
C ALA A 68 8.16 -17.17 -1.44
N PRO A 69 7.17 -17.71 -0.71
CA PRO A 69 5.87 -17.07 -0.56
C PRO A 69 5.95 -15.69 0.09
N PHE A 70 6.80 -15.57 1.11
CA PHE A 70 7.08 -14.31 1.79
C PHE A 70 7.64 -13.25 0.82
N ASN A 71 8.66 -13.59 0.04
CA ASN A 71 9.27 -12.68 -0.93
C ASN A 71 8.29 -12.30 -2.03
N PHE A 72 7.53 -13.28 -2.54
CA PHE A 72 6.46 -13.05 -3.52
C PHE A 72 5.45 -12.01 -3.01
N PHE A 73 4.97 -12.19 -1.78
CA PHE A 73 4.02 -11.27 -1.17
C PHE A 73 4.65 -9.90 -0.92
N ARG A 74 5.87 -9.85 -0.37
CA ARG A 74 6.59 -8.60 -0.10
C ARG A 74 6.79 -7.75 -1.36
N GLU A 75 7.13 -8.38 -2.49
CA GLU A 75 7.30 -7.69 -3.77
C GLU A 75 5.98 -7.15 -4.34
N ARG A 76 4.87 -7.83 -4.06
CA ARG A 76 3.53 -7.54 -4.65
C ARG A 76 2.54 -6.97 -3.64
N ILE A 77 2.98 -6.57 -2.46
CA ILE A 77 2.12 -6.09 -1.37
C ILE A 77 1.25 -4.89 -1.77
N HIS A 78 1.74 -4.04 -2.68
CA HIS A 78 0.98 -2.93 -3.22
C HIS A 78 -0.20 -3.39 -4.09
N ILE A 79 -0.04 -4.46 -4.87
CA ILE A 79 -1.13 -5.02 -5.68
C ILE A 79 -2.19 -5.61 -4.76
N PHE A 80 -1.75 -6.39 -3.77
CA PHE A 80 -2.62 -6.96 -2.75
C PHE A 80 -3.45 -5.87 -2.03
N LEU A 81 -2.79 -4.84 -1.50
CA LEU A 81 -3.47 -3.74 -0.82
C LEU A 81 -4.46 -3.02 -1.73
N ALA A 82 -4.06 -2.68 -2.95
CA ALA A 82 -4.92 -1.92 -3.87
C ALA A 82 -6.21 -2.69 -4.20
N LYS A 83 -6.11 -4.00 -4.45
CA LYS A 83 -7.28 -4.86 -4.66
C LYS A 83 -8.20 -4.88 -3.43
N ARG A 84 -7.64 -5.09 -2.24
CA ARG A 84 -8.42 -5.19 -0.99
C ARG A 84 -9.06 -3.87 -0.56
N VAL A 85 -8.44 -2.74 -0.87
CA VAL A 85 -9.04 -1.40 -0.65
C VAL A 85 -10.19 -1.17 -1.64
N ARG A 86 -10.08 -1.65 -2.88
CA ARG A 86 -11.13 -1.54 -3.91
C ARG A 86 -12.33 -2.45 -3.62
N TYR A 87 -12.09 -3.66 -3.14
CA TYR A 87 -13.12 -4.68 -2.88
C TYR A 87 -13.03 -5.19 -1.43
N PRO A 88 -13.49 -4.38 -0.45
CA PRO A 88 -13.51 -4.79 0.95
C PRO A 88 -14.60 -5.85 1.17
N GLY A 89 -14.23 -7.13 1.26
CA GLY A 89 -15.25 -8.16 1.52
C GLY A 89 -14.81 -9.62 1.50
N VAL A 90 -13.65 -9.96 0.93
CA VAL A 90 -13.33 -11.39 0.67
C VAL A 90 -12.98 -12.19 1.93
N ASP A 91 -12.36 -11.58 2.96
CA ASP A 91 -11.84 -12.37 4.10
C ASP A 91 -12.62 -12.20 5.42
N GLY A 92 -13.66 -11.35 5.47
CA GLY A 92 -14.42 -11.06 6.71
C GLY A 92 -13.61 -10.44 7.87
N ASN A 93 -12.29 -10.45 7.77
CA ASN A 93 -11.33 -9.95 8.74
C ASN A 93 -10.34 -9.02 8.02
N THR A 94 -10.90 -8.01 7.35
CA THR A 94 -10.16 -6.99 6.63
C THR A 94 -9.11 -6.39 7.57
N PRO A 95 -7.80 -6.52 7.28
CA PRO A 95 -6.77 -5.96 8.14
C PRO A 95 -7.06 -4.48 8.39
N ASN A 96 -6.87 -4.03 9.63
CA ASN A 96 -7.25 -2.67 10.06
C ASN A 96 -6.63 -1.56 9.18
N LEU A 97 -5.48 -1.85 8.57
CA LEU A 97 -4.86 -0.99 7.56
C LEU A 97 -5.73 -0.76 6.32
N VAL A 98 -6.40 -1.78 5.78
CA VAL A 98 -7.24 -1.63 4.58
C VAL A 98 -8.44 -0.71 4.89
N GLY A 99 -9.11 -0.91 6.03
CA GLY A 99 -10.18 -0.02 6.48
C GLY A 99 -9.71 1.42 6.68
N PHE A 100 -8.51 1.61 7.23
CA PHE A 100 -7.88 2.92 7.36
C PHE A 100 -7.64 3.59 6.00
N LEU A 101 -7.11 2.86 5.01
CA LEU A 101 -6.89 3.39 3.66
C LEU A 101 -8.19 3.73 2.93
N ILE A 102 -9.24 2.93 3.09
CA ILE A 102 -10.58 3.22 2.56
C ILE A 102 -11.09 4.55 3.12
N LYS A 103 -11.01 4.75 4.44
CA LYS A 103 -11.41 6.02 5.08
C LYS A 103 -10.68 7.23 4.48
N ILE A 104 -9.37 7.11 4.23
CA ILE A 104 -8.58 8.18 3.60
C ILE A 104 -9.11 8.47 2.18
N VAL A 105 -9.25 7.44 1.35
CA VAL A 105 -9.70 7.57 -0.04
C VAL A 105 -11.07 8.25 -0.11
N GLU A 106 -12.05 7.73 0.64
CA GLU A 106 -13.40 8.29 0.64
C GLU A 106 -13.42 9.73 1.16
N THR A 107 -12.62 10.05 2.20
CA THR A 107 -12.51 11.43 2.69
C THR A 107 -11.93 12.39 1.65
N LEU A 108 -10.95 11.95 0.86
CA LEU A 108 -10.37 12.77 -0.22
C LEU A 108 -11.28 12.91 -1.43
N LEU A 109 -12.11 11.89 -1.72
CA LEU A 109 -13.12 11.95 -2.78
C LEU A 109 -14.19 12.99 -2.49
N LEU A 110 -14.56 13.20 -1.22
CA LEU A 110 -15.48 14.29 -0.82
C LEU A 110 -14.93 15.70 -1.15
N GLU A 111 -13.62 15.82 -1.32
CA GLU A 111 -12.94 17.06 -1.68
C GLU A 111 -12.44 17.09 -3.13
N ALA A 112 -12.87 16.11 -3.93
CA ALA A 112 -12.54 16.04 -5.34
C ALA A 112 -13.32 17.10 -6.15
N PRO A 113 -12.79 17.53 -7.31
CA PRO A 113 -13.53 18.39 -8.24
C PRO A 113 -14.78 17.67 -8.75
N SER A 114 -15.93 18.36 -8.75
CA SER A 114 -17.24 17.82 -9.14
C SER A 114 -17.33 17.37 -10.61
N SER A 115 -16.33 17.68 -11.45
CA SER A 115 -16.31 17.39 -12.88
C SER A 115 -15.73 16.02 -13.24
N SER A 116 -15.25 15.24 -12.27
CA SER A 116 -14.52 14.00 -12.53
C SER A 116 -15.41 12.77 -12.36
N CYS A 117 -15.16 11.72 -13.15
CA CYS A 117 -15.73 10.40 -12.91
C CYS A 117 -15.23 9.89 -11.54
N ILE A 118 -16.14 9.71 -10.58
CA ILE A 118 -15.78 9.37 -9.19
C ILE A 118 -15.10 8.00 -9.13
N ASP A 119 -15.51 7.04 -9.96
CA ASP A 119 -14.96 5.69 -9.94
C ASP A 119 -13.52 5.64 -10.48
N ASP A 120 -13.25 6.34 -11.58
CA ASP A 120 -11.89 6.47 -12.12
C ASP A 120 -10.96 7.18 -11.12
N LEU A 121 -11.47 8.22 -10.46
CA LEU A 121 -10.71 8.96 -9.47
C LEU A 121 -10.46 8.13 -8.21
N ARG A 122 -11.44 7.33 -7.78
CA ARG A 122 -11.28 6.38 -6.68
C ARG A 122 -10.18 5.38 -7.00
N GLU A 123 -10.20 4.79 -8.20
CA GLU A 123 -9.19 3.83 -8.64
C GLU A 123 -7.78 4.46 -8.64
N GLN A 124 -7.65 5.67 -9.19
CA GLN A 124 -6.40 6.42 -9.16
C GLN A 124 -5.93 6.70 -7.71
N TYR A 125 -6.82 7.17 -6.84
CA TYR A 125 -6.49 7.51 -5.46
C TYR A 125 -6.02 6.30 -4.68
N VAL A 126 -6.71 5.16 -4.81
CA VAL A 126 -6.30 3.89 -4.20
C VAL A 126 -4.90 3.51 -4.65
N HIS A 127 -4.65 3.53 -5.97
CA HIS A 127 -3.35 3.18 -6.53
C HIS A 127 -2.23 4.09 -5.98
N ASP A 128 -2.41 5.40 -6.03
CA ASP A 128 -1.40 6.37 -5.61
C ASP A 128 -1.12 6.32 -4.11
N ILE A 129 -2.17 6.20 -3.29
CA ILE A 129 -2.04 6.09 -1.83
C ILE A 129 -1.31 4.80 -1.44
N VAL A 130 -1.74 3.66 -2.00
CA VAL A 130 -1.11 2.37 -1.70
C VAL A 130 0.36 2.36 -2.15
N ARG A 131 0.64 2.88 -3.34
CA ARG A 131 2.01 3.01 -3.85
C ARG A 131 2.87 3.87 -2.92
N ALA A 132 2.38 5.01 -2.48
CA ALA A 132 3.10 5.88 -1.54
C ALA A 132 3.40 5.16 -0.21
N VAL A 133 2.37 4.55 0.40
CA VAL A 133 2.48 3.84 1.68
C VAL A 133 3.48 2.68 1.60
N VAL A 134 3.40 1.86 0.55
CA VAL A 134 4.29 0.71 0.37
C VAL A 134 5.72 1.15 0.07
N ALA A 135 5.93 2.13 -0.80
CA ALA A 135 7.28 2.59 -1.12
C ALA A 135 7.99 3.20 0.10
N MET A 136 7.25 3.93 0.94
CA MET A 136 7.83 4.65 2.06
C MET A 136 7.94 3.78 3.33
N ARG A 137 7.06 2.79 3.49
CA ARG A 137 6.92 1.99 4.72
C ARG A 137 6.62 0.50 4.46
N GLY A 138 7.10 -0.08 3.36
CA GLY A 138 6.78 -1.46 2.95
C GLY A 138 6.94 -2.51 4.06
N ASN A 139 8.00 -2.46 4.86
CA ASN A 139 8.19 -3.36 6.01
C ASN A 139 7.14 -3.18 7.11
N THR A 140 6.74 -1.94 7.40
CA THR A 140 5.68 -1.61 8.37
C THR A 140 4.33 -2.08 7.85
N VAL A 141 4.04 -1.84 6.57
CA VAL A 141 2.81 -2.28 5.89
C VAL A 141 2.70 -3.80 5.96
N HIS A 142 3.77 -4.50 5.61
CA HIS A 142 3.84 -5.96 5.71
C HIS A 142 3.49 -6.45 7.12
N ARG A 143 4.10 -5.86 8.16
CA ARG A 143 3.80 -6.20 9.56
C ARG A 143 2.35 -5.93 9.90
N LEU A 144 1.81 -4.77 9.54
CA LEU A 144 0.42 -4.36 9.85
C LEU A 144 -0.64 -5.27 9.24
N LEU A 145 -0.30 -6.03 8.20
CA LEU A 145 -1.23 -6.98 7.62
C LEU A 145 -1.16 -8.37 8.27
N ILE A 146 -0.09 -8.70 8.99
CA ILE A 146 0.07 -9.99 9.66
C ILE A 146 -0.77 -9.98 10.96
N PRO A 147 -1.73 -10.90 11.13
CA PRO A 147 -2.71 -10.85 12.23
C PRO A 147 -2.13 -11.11 13.65
N HIS A 148 -0.85 -11.46 13.78
CA HIS A 148 -0.21 -11.79 15.07
C HIS A 148 1.21 -11.21 15.16
N ILE A 149 1.33 -9.89 15.23
CA ILE A 149 2.59 -9.27 15.64
C ILE A 149 2.76 -9.55 17.15
N PRO A 150 3.90 -10.10 17.61
CA PRO A 150 4.18 -10.22 19.03
C PRO A 150 4.12 -8.84 19.72
N SER A 151 3.37 -8.76 20.82
CA SER A 151 3.15 -7.57 21.66
C SER A 151 4.41 -6.72 21.91
N ASP A 152 5.56 -7.36 22.08
CA ASP A 152 6.84 -6.69 22.39
C ASP A 152 7.39 -5.81 21.25
N TYR A 153 6.84 -5.93 20.03
CA TYR A 153 7.21 -5.12 18.86
C TYR A 153 6.22 -3.98 18.55
N GLU A 154 5.14 -3.86 19.32
CA GLU A 154 4.14 -2.81 19.12
C GLU A 154 4.69 -1.46 19.58
N SER A 155 5.32 -0.74 18.66
CA SER A 155 5.42 0.71 18.83
C SER A 155 4.00 1.27 18.89
N ARG A 156 3.69 2.17 19.83
CA ARG A 156 2.39 2.91 19.94
C ARG A 156 1.87 3.47 18.61
N THR A 157 2.78 3.66 17.65
CA THR A 157 2.50 4.08 16.28
C THR A 157 1.73 3.02 15.47
N LEU A 158 2.06 1.74 15.61
CA LEU A 158 1.39 0.63 14.93
C LEU A 158 -0.01 0.41 15.49
N GLU A 159 -0.17 0.56 16.81
CA GLU A 159 -1.45 0.41 17.52
C GLU A 159 -2.54 1.30 16.92
N LYS A 160 -2.23 2.56 16.57
CA LYS A 160 -3.16 3.48 15.89
C LYS A 160 -3.81 2.87 14.63
N TYR A 161 -3.02 2.18 13.82
CA TYR A 161 -3.45 1.57 12.56
C TYR A 161 -4.13 0.22 12.78
N ILE A 162 -3.84 -0.45 13.90
CA ILE A 162 -4.49 -1.69 14.32
C ILE A 162 -5.86 -1.40 14.93
N THR A 163 -6.07 -0.30 15.66
CA THR A 163 -7.37 -0.01 16.31
C THR A 163 -8.35 0.79 15.43
N GLN A 164 -8.15 0.83 14.10
CA GLN A 164 -9.01 1.57 13.15
C GLN A 164 -9.29 3.05 13.51
N GLN A 165 -8.32 3.75 14.09
CA GLN A 165 -8.49 5.17 14.41
C GLN A 165 -8.67 6.00 13.14
N ASP A 166 -9.39 7.12 13.26
CA ASP A 166 -9.57 8.02 12.14
C ASP A 166 -8.22 8.61 11.67
N PRO A 167 -8.05 8.82 10.35
CA PRO A 167 -6.84 9.42 9.81
C PRO A 167 -6.59 10.79 10.47
N ASP A 168 -5.37 11.03 10.94
CA ASP A 168 -5.06 12.35 11.48
C ASP A 168 -4.83 13.37 10.35
N VAL A 169 -4.75 14.65 10.71
CA VAL A 169 -4.55 15.73 9.74
C VAL A 169 -3.28 15.52 8.93
N ALA A 170 -2.23 14.96 9.51
CA ALA A 170 -0.95 14.77 8.83
C ALA A 170 -0.98 13.55 7.88
N ASP A 171 -1.62 12.44 8.26
CA ASP A 171 -1.94 11.32 7.36
C ASP A 171 -2.71 11.85 6.14
N MET A 172 -3.72 12.69 6.38
CA MET A 172 -4.55 13.26 5.32
C MET A 172 -3.80 14.24 4.42
N ILE A 173 -2.87 15.06 4.93
CA ILE A 173 -2.02 15.93 4.10
C ILE A 173 -1.13 15.08 3.20
N ALA A 174 -0.52 14.03 3.75
CA ALA A 174 0.38 13.19 2.98
C ALA A 174 -0.36 12.35 1.93
N ALA A 175 -1.54 11.83 2.26
CA ALA A 175 -2.40 11.16 1.30
C ALA A 175 -2.90 12.11 0.21
N ALA A 176 -3.35 13.31 0.57
CA ALA A 176 -3.74 14.34 -0.40
C ALA A 176 -2.57 14.68 -1.34
N ALA A 177 -1.35 14.70 -0.81
CA ALA A 177 -0.15 14.93 -1.60
C ALA A 177 0.19 13.75 -2.53
N ALA A 178 0.00 12.52 -2.05
CA ALA A 178 0.17 11.31 -2.86
C ALA A 178 -0.75 11.30 -4.09
N VAL A 179 -1.99 11.75 -3.94
CA VAL A 179 -2.99 11.74 -5.03
C VAL A 179 -3.01 13.02 -5.87
N GLY A 180 -2.17 14.02 -5.56
CA GLY A 180 -2.10 15.25 -6.35
C GLY A 180 -3.18 16.30 -6.01
N ASN A 181 -3.95 16.14 -4.93
CA ASN A 181 -5.02 17.06 -4.56
C ASN A 181 -4.47 18.30 -3.81
N ILE A 182 -3.98 19.29 -4.56
CA ILE A 182 -3.39 20.54 -4.03
C ILE A 182 -4.36 21.28 -3.10
N ASN A 183 -5.66 21.32 -3.43
CA ASN A 183 -6.65 22.03 -2.63
C ASN A 183 -6.80 21.40 -1.24
N ALA A 184 -6.87 20.07 -1.17
CA ALA A 184 -6.94 19.32 0.07
C ALA A 184 -5.66 19.49 0.92
N VAL A 185 -4.49 19.53 0.27
CA VAL A 185 -3.20 19.81 0.90
C VAL A 185 -3.19 21.22 1.50
N GLU A 186 -3.51 22.24 0.69
CA GLU A 186 -3.49 23.63 1.13
C GLU A 186 -4.47 23.89 2.28
N LYS A 187 -5.70 23.38 2.16
CA LYS A 187 -6.74 23.48 3.19
C LYS A 187 -6.24 22.92 4.52
N ARG A 188 -5.63 21.73 4.54
CA ARG A 188 -5.21 21.06 5.78
C ARG A 188 -3.91 21.60 6.37
N ILE A 189 -2.96 22.04 5.54
CA ILE A 189 -1.71 22.64 6.02
C ILE A 189 -1.99 23.87 6.89
N ARG A 190 -3.01 24.68 6.57
CA ARG A 190 -3.39 25.86 7.36
C ARG A 190 -3.78 25.52 8.81
N PHE A 191 -4.25 24.29 9.06
CA PHE A 191 -4.68 23.83 10.38
C PHE A 191 -3.66 22.89 11.04
N CYS A 192 -2.54 22.59 10.38
CA CYS A 192 -1.53 21.69 10.91
C CYS A 192 -0.52 22.51 11.75
N SER A 193 -0.77 22.61 13.05
CA SER A 193 0.18 23.21 14.01
C SER A 193 1.30 22.27 14.45
N LYS A 194 1.20 20.98 14.10
CA LYS A 194 2.13 19.94 14.54
C LYS A 194 3.21 19.68 13.49
N THR A 195 4.41 19.42 14.00
CA THR A 195 5.50 18.75 13.29
C THR A 195 4.95 17.52 12.55
N LEU A 196 5.00 17.46 11.22
CA LEU A 196 4.70 16.25 10.44
C LEU A 196 5.66 15.15 10.91
N SER A 197 5.16 14.29 11.78
CA SER A 197 5.96 13.31 12.50
C SER A 197 6.35 12.17 11.57
N ASN A 198 7.61 11.74 11.63
CA ASN A 198 8.11 10.54 10.94
C ASN A 198 7.42 9.24 11.40
N LYS A 199 6.58 9.30 12.44
CA LYS A 199 5.83 8.16 12.97
C LYS A 199 4.57 7.84 12.14
N LEU A 200 4.26 8.58 11.09
CA LEU A 200 3.06 8.30 10.30
C LEU A 200 3.31 7.22 9.24
N LEU A 201 2.23 6.59 8.78
CA LEU A 201 2.21 5.60 7.70
C LEU A 201 2.80 6.22 6.42
N PHE A 202 2.44 7.46 6.17
CA PHE A 202 3.11 8.32 5.20
C PHE A 202 4.21 9.08 5.93
N VAL A 203 5.48 8.74 5.70
CA VAL A 203 6.62 9.36 6.39
C VAL A 203 6.56 10.89 6.30
N HIS A 204 6.28 11.44 5.11
CA HIS A 204 6.07 12.87 4.90
C HIS A 204 5.35 13.16 3.56
N PRO A 205 4.61 14.29 3.45
CA PRO A 205 3.84 14.64 2.25
C PRO A 205 4.68 14.87 0.98
N ILE A 206 5.90 15.41 1.10
CA ILE A 206 6.78 15.65 -0.06
C ILE A 206 7.19 14.32 -0.70
N GLY A 207 7.54 13.32 0.12
CA GLY A 207 7.96 12.00 -0.33
C GLY A 207 6.80 11.25 -0.95
N ALA A 208 5.61 11.38 -0.35
CA ALA A 208 4.39 10.83 -0.92
C ALA A 208 4.13 11.39 -2.33
N ALA A 209 4.19 12.71 -2.51
CA ALA A 209 4.03 13.34 -3.83
C ALA A 209 5.14 12.94 -4.82
N LEU A 210 6.39 12.78 -4.36
CA LEU A 210 7.51 12.38 -5.21
C LEU A 210 7.36 10.94 -5.73
N VAL A 211 7.04 10.00 -4.83
CA VAL A 211 6.86 8.57 -5.16
C VAL A 211 5.75 8.36 -6.19
N THR A 212 4.67 9.14 -6.11
CA THR A 212 3.53 9.05 -7.03
C THR A 212 3.65 9.98 -8.23
N GLY A 213 4.74 10.75 -8.36
CA GLY A 213 4.98 11.63 -9.51
C GLY A 213 4.10 12.88 -9.54
N GLN A 214 3.53 13.30 -8.41
CA GLN A 214 2.67 14.48 -8.29
C GLN A 214 3.49 15.78 -8.21
N LEU A 215 4.20 16.09 -9.31
CA LEU A 215 5.19 17.18 -9.37
C LEU A 215 4.62 18.56 -9.01
N LYS A 216 3.33 18.83 -9.30
CA LYS A 216 2.69 20.10 -8.95
C LYS A 216 2.56 20.27 -7.43
N VAL A 217 2.11 19.22 -6.72
CA VAL A 217 2.05 19.23 -5.26
C VAL A 217 3.46 19.31 -4.66
N PHE A 218 4.40 18.54 -5.20
CA PHE A 218 5.81 18.59 -4.75
C PHE A 218 6.35 20.03 -4.80
N LYS A 219 6.23 20.71 -5.95
CA LYS A 219 6.68 22.11 -6.12
C LYS A 219 5.98 23.05 -5.14
N PHE A 220 4.66 22.92 -5.01
CA PHE A 220 3.87 23.71 -4.06
C PHE A 220 4.37 23.56 -2.61
N LEU A 221 4.57 22.32 -2.16
CA LEU A 221 5.08 22.03 -0.81
C LEU A 221 6.50 22.57 -0.61
N SER A 222 7.39 22.38 -1.57
CA SER A 222 8.76 22.89 -1.51
C SER A 222 8.83 24.41 -1.43
N GLU A 223 8.01 25.11 -2.22
CA GLU A 223 7.92 26.57 -2.16
C GLU A 223 7.37 27.06 -0.83
N LYS A 224 6.35 26.38 -0.29
CA LYS A 224 5.76 26.73 0.99
C LYS A 224 6.77 26.61 2.12
N ILE A 225 7.52 25.51 2.17
CA ILE A 225 8.61 25.30 3.14
C ILE A 225 9.68 26.38 3.02
N ARG A 226 10.05 26.77 1.78
CA ARG A 226 11.04 27.84 1.55
C ARG A 226 10.54 29.21 2.03
N LYS A 227 9.26 29.52 1.82
CA LYS A 227 8.64 30.81 2.19
C LYS A 227 8.39 30.93 3.69
N ASP A 228 7.98 29.85 4.33
CA ASP A 228 7.62 29.84 5.75
C ASP A 228 8.84 29.90 6.67
N GLY A 229 10.06 29.93 6.12
CA GLY A 229 11.26 30.35 6.83
C GLY A 229 11.50 29.60 8.12
N VAL A 230 11.17 28.30 8.16
CA VAL A 230 11.56 27.44 9.28
C VAL A 230 13.08 27.41 9.27
N GLY A 231 13.68 28.19 10.17
CA GLY A 231 15.10 28.14 10.45
C GLY A 231 15.52 26.69 10.51
N VAL A 232 16.52 26.33 9.70
CA VAL A 232 17.16 25.02 9.68
C VAL A 232 17.92 24.88 11.01
N THR A 233 17.21 24.80 12.13
CA THR A 233 17.76 24.38 13.41
C THR A 233 17.64 22.87 13.48
N THR A 234 18.48 22.17 12.70
CA THR A 234 18.94 20.78 12.93
C THR A 234 17.89 19.76 13.41
N SER A 235 16.62 19.98 13.10
CA SER A 235 15.53 19.08 13.39
C SER A 235 15.33 18.28 12.10
N PRO A 236 15.18 16.94 12.17
CA PRO A 236 15.54 15.97 11.12
C PRO A 236 14.54 15.93 9.95
N TRP A 237 14.07 17.10 9.54
CA TRP A 237 13.06 17.32 8.55
C TRP A 237 13.55 17.03 7.14
N ILE A 238 14.84 17.24 6.85
CA ILE A 238 15.36 17.20 5.49
C ILE A 238 16.87 16.90 5.55
N VAL A 239 17.28 15.62 5.49
CA VAL A 239 18.59 15.31 4.89
C VAL A 239 18.31 15.09 3.41
N VAL A 240 18.32 16.17 2.64
CA VAL A 240 18.58 16.05 1.20
C VAL A 240 20.06 15.75 1.14
N THR A 241 20.43 14.47 1.02
CA THR A 241 21.76 14.12 0.55
C THR A 241 21.85 14.66 -0.87
N SER A 242 22.55 15.77 -1.04
CA SER A 242 23.08 16.17 -2.34
C SER A 242 23.99 15.04 -2.81
N CYS A 243 23.51 14.21 -3.73
CA CYS A 243 24.39 13.40 -4.56
C CYS A 243 25.16 14.37 -5.46
N GLU A 244 26.32 14.82 -4.99
CA GLU A 244 27.33 15.39 -5.87
C GLU A 244 27.79 14.26 -6.80
N ALA A 245 27.43 14.38 -8.07
CA ALA A 245 28.00 13.56 -9.12
C ALA A 245 29.50 13.84 -9.19
N SER A 246 30.30 12.82 -8.89
CA SER A 246 31.71 12.74 -9.24
C SER A 246 31.85 12.17 -10.65
#